data_AF-A0A7C4WQN9-F1
#
_entry.id   AF-A0A7C4WQN9-F1
#
_cell.length_a   1.000
_cell.length_b   1.000
_cell.length_c   1.000
_cell.angle_alpha   90.00
_cell.angle_beta   90.00
_cell.angle_gamma   90.00
#
_symmetry.space_group_name_H-M   'P 1'
#
loop_
_entity.id
_entity.type
_entity.pdbx_description
1 polymer ?
#
loop_
_entity_poly.entity_id
_entity_poly.type
_entity_poly.pdbx_seq_one_letter_code
_entity_poly.pdbx_strand_id
1 'polypeptide(L)'
;MAKFKVILSDPEEKKAKTIELEGTHAAPLIGKKIDDIIDGIILGMPGYKIQITGGSDKDGVPMRPDVHGGVRRDVILSEGVGFNPQSKGERKRKKVRGNVITEDIVQINMKIVEKPKSKGAAEQEKSKEG
;
A
#
# COMPACT_ATOMS: atom_id res chain seq x y z
N MET A 1 13.36 -7.90 -12.28
CA MET A 1 12.38 -6.79 -12.44
C MET A 1 11.55 -6.74 -11.18
N ALA A 2 11.33 -5.55 -10.62
CA ALA A 2 10.45 -5.40 -9.47
C ALA A 2 9.02 -5.77 -9.89
N LYS A 3 8.43 -6.76 -9.21
CA LYS A 3 7.03 -7.17 -9.37
C LYS A 3 6.32 -6.80 -8.08
N PHE A 4 5.38 -5.87 -8.16
CA PHE A 4 4.59 -5.45 -7.00
C PHE A 4 3.15 -5.95 -7.14
N LYS A 5 2.65 -6.55 -6.07
CA LYS A 5 1.23 -6.81 -5.87
C LYS A 5 0.64 -5.61 -5.14
N VAL A 6 -0.11 -4.78 -5.85
CA VAL A 6 -0.77 -3.62 -5.27
C VAL A 6 -2.18 -3.98 -4.85
N ILE A 7 -2.51 -3.73 -3.59
CA ILE A 7 -3.87 -3.84 -3.07
C ILE A 7 -4.43 -2.43 -2.95
N LEU A 8 -5.38 -2.10 -3.82
CA LEU A 8 -6.06 -0.82 -3.82
C LEU A 8 -7.42 -0.94 -3.13
N SER A 9 -7.56 -0.23 -2.01
CA SER A 9 -8.81 -0.16 -1.25
C SER A 9 -9.60 1.10 -1.59
N ASP A 10 -10.87 0.91 -1.96
CA ASP A 10 -11.85 1.99 -2.12
C ASP A 10 -12.66 2.13 -0.83
N PRO A 11 -12.50 3.21 -0.05
CA PRO A 11 -13.21 3.39 1.21
C PRO A 11 -14.71 3.63 1.04
N GLU A 12 -15.17 4.09 -0.12
CA GLU A 12 -16.60 4.35 -0.37
C GLU A 12 -17.33 3.08 -0.78
N GLU A 13 -16.74 2.31 -1.71
CA GLU A 13 -17.33 1.03 -2.16
C GLU A 13 -17.04 -0.13 -1.19
N LYS A 14 -16.14 0.08 -0.22
CA LYS A 14 -15.65 -0.95 0.72
C LYS A 14 -15.09 -2.19 0.02
N LYS A 15 -14.57 -2.03 -1.20
CA LYS A 15 -13.97 -3.10 -2.02
C LYS A 15 -12.47 -2.89 -2.14
N ALA A 16 -11.73 -3.99 -2.17
CA ALA A 16 -10.32 -4.00 -2.48
C ALA A 16 -10.07 -4.71 -3.81
N LYS A 17 -9.29 -4.09 -4.70
CA LYS A 17 -8.85 -4.68 -5.96
C LYS A 17 -7.36 -4.99 -5.88
N THR A 18 -6.97 -6.13 -6.42
CA THR A 18 -5.55 -6.50 -6.55
C THR A 18 -5.10 -6.19 -7.98
N ILE A 19 -4.03 -5.43 -8.11
CA ILE A 19 -3.42 -5.07 -9.38
C ILE A 19 -1.97 -5.56 -9.34
N GLU A 20 -1.55 -6.32 -10.35
CA GLU A 20 -0.14 -6.68 -10.50
C GLU A 20 0.55 -5.61 -11.36
N LEU A 21 1.64 -5.05 -10.84
CA LEU A 21 2.49 -4.11 -11.56
C LEU A 21 3.83 -4.75 -11.86
N GLU A 22 4.28 -4.56 -13.10
CA GLU A 22 5.58 -5.01 -13.57
C GLU A 22 6.44 -3.82 -14.00
N GLY A 23 7.74 -3.89 -13.73
CA GLY A 23 8.84 -3.14 -14.36
C GLY A 23 8.61 -1.64 -14.57
N THR A 24 7.92 -1.28 -15.64
CA THR A 24 7.69 0.09 -16.09
C THR A 24 6.78 0.90 -15.17
N HIS A 25 5.74 0.27 -14.61
CA HIS A 25 4.81 0.94 -13.68
C HIS A 25 5.29 0.86 -12.23
N ALA A 26 6.23 -0.04 -11.96
CA ALA A 26 6.83 -0.28 -10.65
C ALA A 26 7.93 0.73 -10.30
N ALA A 27 8.73 1.16 -11.30
CA ALA A 27 9.86 2.07 -11.09
C ALA A 27 9.49 3.39 -10.37
N PRO A 28 8.37 4.07 -10.69
CA PRO A 28 7.99 5.32 -10.01
C PRO A 28 7.58 5.16 -8.54
N LEU A 29 7.24 3.93 -8.11
CA LEU A 29 6.87 3.64 -6.73
C LEU A 29 8.09 3.46 -5.84
N ILE A 30 9.24 3.10 -6.40
CA ILE A 30 10.49 2.93 -5.66
C ILE A 30 10.96 4.31 -5.18
N GLY A 31 11.29 4.41 -3.90
CA GLY A 31 11.70 5.67 -3.25
C GLY A 31 10.56 6.50 -2.67
N LYS A 32 9.29 6.14 -2.94
CA LYS A 32 8.14 6.76 -2.27
C LYS A 32 8.03 6.30 -0.82
N LYS A 33 7.44 7.14 0.02
CA LYS A 33 7.21 6.85 1.44
C LYS A 33 5.79 6.36 1.69
N ILE A 34 5.60 5.68 2.80
CA ILE A 34 4.28 5.51 3.40
C ILE A 34 3.69 6.89 3.68
N ASP A 35 2.39 7.02 3.45
CA ASP A 35 1.56 8.23 3.49
C ASP A 35 1.76 9.23 2.34
N ASP A 36 2.63 8.93 1.38
CA ASP A 36 2.71 9.73 0.15
C ASP A 36 1.46 9.53 -0.71
N ILE A 37 0.99 10.64 -1.28
CA ILE A 37 -0.09 10.67 -2.28
C ILE A 37 0.54 10.60 -3.66
N ILE A 38 0.07 9.63 -4.45
CA ILE A 38 0.47 9.40 -5.83
C ILE A 38 -0.74 9.54 -6.76
N ASP A 39 -0.46 9.90 -8.01
CA ASP A 39 -1.47 9.92 -9.05
C ASP A 39 -1.80 8.49 -9.49
N GLY A 40 -3.09 8.19 -9.60
CA GLY A 40 -3.59 6.90 -10.02
C GLY A 40 -3.25 6.54 -11.47
N ILE A 41 -2.68 7.47 -12.25
CA ILE A 41 -2.15 7.22 -13.61
C ILE A 41 -1.17 6.04 -13.59
N ILE A 42 -0.35 5.92 -12.55
CA ILE A 42 0.64 4.84 -12.39
C ILE A 42 -0.03 3.45 -12.33
N LEU A 43 -1.27 3.40 -11.83
CA LEU A 43 -2.09 2.19 -11.71
C LEU A 43 -3.12 2.03 -12.84
N GLY A 44 -3.09 2.89 -13.86
CA GLY A 44 -4.10 2.90 -14.93
C GLY A 44 -5.45 3.52 -14.52
N MET A 45 -5.49 4.27 -13.42
CA MET A 45 -6.66 4.98 -12.89
C MET A 45 -6.47 6.50 -12.95
N PRO A 46 -6.56 7.12 -14.15
CA PRO A 46 -6.36 8.55 -14.31
C PRO A 46 -7.39 9.36 -13.52
N GLY A 47 -6.93 10.43 -12.86
CA GLY A 47 -7.77 11.34 -12.07
C GLY A 47 -8.03 10.91 -10.62
N TYR A 48 -7.58 9.72 -10.20
CA TYR A 48 -7.65 9.28 -8.81
C TYR A 48 -6.39 9.73 -8.06
N LYS A 49 -6.55 10.20 -6.83
CA LYS A 49 -5.44 10.36 -5.88
C LYS A 49 -5.42 9.19 -4.92
N ILE A 50 -4.25 8.57 -4.81
CA ILE A 50 -4.07 7.31 -4.08
C ILE A 50 -2.98 7.52 -3.05
N GLN A 51 -3.23 7.14 -1.80
CA GLN A 51 -2.25 7.19 -0.71
C GLN A 51 -1.66 5.80 -0.48
N ILE A 52 -0.35 5.74 -0.29
CA ILE A 52 0.34 4.53 0.14
C ILE A 52 0.14 4.38 1.65
N THR A 53 -0.43 3.27 2.10
CA THR A 53 -0.70 3.04 3.54
C THR A 53 0.29 2.07 4.18
N GLY A 54 0.98 1.25 3.38
CA GLY A 54 1.98 0.33 3.88
C GLY A 54 2.33 -0.77 2.87
N GLY A 55 2.94 -1.83 3.35
CA GLY A 55 3.33 -2.96 2.51
C GLY A 55 4.04 -4.06 3.29
N SER A 56 4.41 -5.10 2.56
CA SER A 56 5.12 -6.26 3.09
C SER A 56 6.28 -6.65 2.18
N ASP A 57 7.39 -6.97 2.82
CA ASP A 57 8.60 -7.49 2.19
C ASP A 57 8.42 -8.97 1.76
N LYS A 58 9.32 -9.50 0.94
CA LYS A 58 9.35 -10.90 0.49
C LYS A 58 9.33 -11.91 1.64
N ASP A 59 9.95 -11.55 2.76
CA ASP A 59 10.00 -12.39 3.98
C ASP A 59 8.79 -12.20 4.89
N GLY A 60 7.76 -11.47 4.44
CA GLY A 60 6.57 -11.15 5.23
C GLY A 60 6.79 -10.10 6.31
N VAL A 61 7.93 -9.41 6.29
CA VAL A 61 8.21 -8.31 7.24
C VAL A 61 7.37 -7.09 6.87
N PRO A 62 6.54 -6.56 7.78
CA PRO A 62 5.70 -5.41 7.49
C PRO A 62 6.53 -4.12 7.47
N MET A 63 6.11 -3.18 6.63
CA MET A 63 6.63 -1.82 6.66
C MET A 63 5.99 -1.02 7.79
N ARG A 64 6.77 -0.11 8.39
CA ARG A 64 6.32 0.74 9.50
C ARG A 64 6.66 2.22 9.23
N PRO A 65 5.69 3.14 9.31
CA PRO A 65 5.89 4.56 8.96
C PRO A 65 6.93 5.25 9.86
N ASP A 66 7.03 4.86 11.13
CA ASP A 66 7.98 5.41 12.10
C ASP A 66 9.46 5.15 11.76
N VAL A 67 9.74 4.06 11.04
CA VAL A 67 11.11 3.63 10.74
C VAL A 67 11.54 4.24 9.42
N HIS A 68 12.54 5.10 9.45
CA HIS A 68 12.97 5.84 8.27
C HIS A 68 13.85 4.99 7.35
N GLY A 69 13.63 5.14 6.04
CA GLY A 69 14.47 4.58 4.99
C GLY A 69 13.95 3.24 4.46
N GLY A 70 14.71 2.65 3.54
CA GLY A 70 14.39 1.36 2.91
C GLY A 70 15.02 0.15 3.62
N VAL A 71 15.49 0.30 4.85
CA VAL A 71 16.27 -0.73 5.56
C VAL A 71 15.40 -1.61 6.45
N ARG A 72 15.89 -2.82 6.75
CA ARG A 72 15.34 -3.67 7.81
C ARG A 72 16.03 -3.35 9.13
N ARG A 73 15.26 -3.15 10.19
CA ARG A 73 15.79 -2.94 11.55
C ARG A 73 15.02 -3.75 12.58
N ASP A 74 15.73 -4.16 13.62
CA ASP A 74 15.12 -4.79 14.78
C ASP A 74 14.79 -3.70 15.81
N VAL A 75 13.50 -3.54 16.10
CA VAL A 75 12.98 -2.50 17.00
C VAL A 75 12.24 -3.17 18.15
N ILE A 76 12.37 -2.64 19.35
CA ILE A 76 11.57 -3.09 20.50
C ILE A 76 10.18 -2.47 20.37
N LEU A 77 9.19 -3.31 20.10
CA LEU A 77 7.79 -2.90 19.97
C LEU A 77 7.02 -3.25 21.24
N SER A 78 6.16 -2.35 21.65
CA SER A 78 5.13 -2.58 22.68
C SER A 78 3.78 -2.93 22.05
N GLU A 79 3.44 -2.32 20.92
CA GLU A 79 2.18 -2.52 20.21
C GLU A 79 2.25 -2.03 18.75
N GLY A 80 1.20 -2.32 17.97
CA GLY A 80 0.97 -1.78 16.64
C GLY A 80 1.47 -2.65 15.49
N VAL A 81 1.86 -2.01 14.38
CA VAL A 81 2.23 -2.71 13.14
C VAL A 81 3.46 -3.59 13.37
N GLY A 82 3.28 -4.90 13.16
CA GLY A 82 4.33 -5.92 13.33
C GLY A 82 4.41 -6.55 14.72
N PHE A 83 3.61 -6.08 15.69
CA PHE A 83 3.53 -6.72 17.00
C PHE A 83 2.17 -6.54 17.67
N ASN A 84 1.47 -7.66 17.91
CA ASN A 84 0.22 -7.71 18.64
C ASN A 84 0.46 -8.32 20.04
N PRO A 85 0.61 -7.51 21.10
CA PRO A 85 0.90 -8.01 22.45
C PRO A 85 -0.26 -8.87 22.97
N GLN A 86 0.05 -9.99 23.60
CA GLN A 86 -0.97 -10.84 24.24
C GLN A 86 -1.17 -10.51 25.71
N SER A 87 -0.20 -9.84 26.33
CA SER A 87 -0.24 -9.44 27.72
C SER A 87 0.08 -7.96 27.88
N LYS A 88 -0.52 -7.33 28.89
CA LYS A 88 -0.29 -5.91 29.19
C LYS A 88 1.18 -5.70 29.58
N GLY A 89 1.86 -4.79 28.87
CA GLY A 89 3.27 -4.47 29.11
C GLY A 89 4.28 -5.39 28.42
N GLU A 90 3.82 -6.33 27.59
CA GLU A 90 4.71 -7.15 26.77
C GLU A 90 5.48 -6.26 25.77
N ARG A 91 6.81 -6.42 25.72
CA ARG A 91 7.66 -5.76 24.73
C ARG A 91 8.54 -6.79 24.07
N LYS A 92 8.58 -6.80 22.75
CA LYS A 92 9.38 -7.77 22.00
C LYS A 92 10.21 -7.06 20.93
N ARG A 93 11.47 -7.47 20.80
CA ARG A 93 12.30 -7.07 19.68
C ARG A 93 11.82 -7.82 18.44
N LYS A 94 11.36 -7.07 17.43
CA LYS A 94 10.83 -7.59 16.17
C LYS A 94 11.49 -6.87 15.00
N LYS A 95 11.66 -7.61 13.91
CA LYS A 95 12.18 -7.06 12.65
C LYS A 95 11.06 -6.32 11.93
N VAL A 96 11.35 -5.10 11.50
CA VAL A 96 10.44 -4.25 10.73
C VAL A 96 11.18 -3.65 9.54
N ARG A 97 10.43 -3.38 8.46
CA ARG A 97 10.95 -2.65 7.30
C ARG A 97 10.64 -1.16 7.49
N GLY A 98 11.54 -0.31 7.01
CA GLY A 98 11.30 1.13 7.02
C GLY A 98 10.18 1.57 6.08
N ASN A 99 9.96 2.87 6.05
CA ASN A 99 8.83 3.53 5.41
C ASN A 99 9.04 3.83 3.92
N VAL A 100 10.23 3.58 3.36
CA VAL A 100 10.50 3.79 1.93
C VAL A 100 10.28 2.51 1.15
N ILE A 101 9.62 2.63 0.00
CA ILE A 101 9.43 1.51 -0.92
C ILE A 101 10.74 1.18 -1.66
N THR A 102 11.14 -0.07 -1.58
CA THR A 102 12.32 -0.65 -2.25
C THR A 102 11.94 -1.85 -3.10
N GLU A 103 12.84 -2.31 -3.96
CA GLU A 103 12.64 -3.48 -4.84
C GLU A 103 12.35 -4.80 -4.11
N ASP A 104 12.76 -4.93 -2.84
CA ASP A 104 12.50 -6.12 -2.02
C ASP A 104 11.03 -6.29 -1.63
N ILE A 105 10.23 -5.22 -1.75
CA ILE A 105 8.81 -5.26 -1.37
C ILE A 105 8.03 -6.09 -2.39
N VAL A 106 7.13 -6.93 -1.90
CA VAL A 106 6.29 -7.76 -2.76
C VAL A 106 4.86 -7.21 -2.80
N GLN A 107 4.35 -6.74 -1.67
CA GLN A 107 2.99 -6.22 -1.56
C GLN A 107 3.00 -4.76 -1.13
N ILE A 108 2.22 -3.92 -1.81
CA ILE A 108 1.98 -2.53 -1.43
C ILE A 108 0.48 -2.34 -1.20
N ASN A 109 0.12 -1.76 -0.06
CA ASN A 109 -1.25 -1.41 0.29
C ASN A 109 -1.47 0.07 -0.01
N MET A 110 -2.56 0.36 -0.70
CA MET A 110 -2.93 1.70 -1.13
C MET A 110 -4.40 1.98 -0.85
N LYS A 111 -4.73 3.24 -0.64
CA LYS A 111 -6.09 3.73 -0.37
C LYS A 111 -6.43 4.87 -1.32
N ILE A 112 -7.62 4.86 -1.90
CA ILE A 112 -8.13 6.00 -2.67
C ILE A 112 -8.50 7.13 -1.71
N VAL A 113 -7.91 8.31 -1.90
CA VAL A 113 -8.17 9.52 -1.10
C VAL A 113 -9.16 10.43 -1.81
N GLU A 114 -8.94 10.68 -3.10
CA GLU A 114 -9.85 11.50 -3.92
C GLU A 114 -10.18 10.74 -5.21
N LYS A 115 -11.47 10.71 -5.53
CA LYS A 115 -11.97 10.27 -6.84
C LYS A 115 -12.14 11.48 -7.74
N PRO A 116 -11.85 11.37 -9.05
CA PRO A 116 -12.23 12.43 -9.97
C PRO A 116 -13.76 12.54 -9.99
N LYS A 117 -14.29 13.76 -10.05
CA LYS A 117 -15.75 14.05 -10.05
C LYS A 117 -16.52 13.49 -11.27
N SER A 118 -15.95 12.57 -12.03
CA SER A 118 -16.56 11.96 -13.21
C SER A 118 -16.25 10.47 -13.26
N LYS A 119 -16.95 9.67 -12.44
CA LYS A 119 -17.27 8.24 -12.72
C LYS A 119 -18.16 7.57 -11.67
N GLY A 120 -18.99 8.34 -10.96
CA GLY A 120 -20.18 7.78 -10.29
C GLY A 120 -21.34 7.45 -11.24
N ALA A 121 -21.18 7.63 -12.56
CA ALA A 121 -22.30 7.59 -13.51
C ALA A 121 -22.05 6.78 -14.81
N ALA A 122 -21.01 5.95 -14.93
CA ALA A 122 -20.72 5.28 -16.22
C ALA A 122 -20.50 3.75 -16.17
N GLU A 123 -20.62 3.09 -15.02
CA GLU A 123 -20.51 1.62 -14.95
C GLU A 123 -21.73 0.94 -14.31
N GLN A 124 -22.81 1.69 -14.05
CA GLN A 124 -24.12 1.13 -13.66
C GLN A 124 -25.18 1.16 -14.79
N GLU A 125 -24.88 1.64 -16.00
CA GLU A 125 -25.84 1.67 -17.12
C GLU A 125 -25.62 0.62 -18.22
N LYS A 126 -24.53 -0.18 -18.20
CA LYS A 126 -24.32 -1.24 -19.21
C LYS A 126 -24.86 -2.63 -18.85
N SER A 127 -25.63 -2.76 -17.77
CA SER A 127 -26.23 -4.05 -17.37
C SER A 127 -27.76 -4.00 -17.22
N LYS A 128 -28.44 -3.02 -17.84
CA LYS A 128 -29.91 -2.94 -17.86
C LYS A 128 -30.56 -2.83 -19.25
N GLU A 129 -29.78 -2.80 -20.32
CA GLU A 129 -30.30 -2.99 -21.69
C GLU A 129 -29.50 -4.11 -22.36
N GLY A 130 -30.08 -5.32 -22.31
CA GLY A 130 -29.56 -6.54 -22.91
C GLY A 130 -30.52 -7.68 -22.65
#